data_AF-A0A060C328-F1
#
_entry.id   AF-A0A060C328-F1
#
_cell.length_a   1.000
_cell.length_b   1.000
_cell.length_c   1.000
_cell.angle_alpha   90.00
_cell.angle_beta   90.00
_cell.angle_gamma   90.00
#
_symmetry.space_group_name_H-M   'P 1'
#
loop_
_entity.id
_entity.type
_entity.pdbx_description
1 polymer ?
#
loop_
_entity_poly.entity_id
_entity_poly.type
_entity_poly.pdbx_seq_one_letter_code
_entity_poly.pdbx_strand_id
1 'polypeptide(L)'
;MDFVDFLSEAGQSYWQILPIGPTNESSSPYQSYSTFAGNPLLIDLDELVSEGLLKASEVDEIDWGSDPTRVDFKKVRAGRSHLLRSAYQRGYAGQLKAVQKFREDNADWLED
;
A
#
# COMPACT_ATOMS: atom_id res chain seq x y z
N MET A 1 -0.15 -20.26 5.58
CA MET A 1 0.56 -20.61 4.34
C MET A 1 0.30 -19.47 3.41
N ASP A 2 1.35 -18.70 3.15
CA ASP A 2 1.23 -17.46 2.40
C ASP A 2 1.31 -17.77 0.91
N PHE A 3 0.92 -16.82 0.05
CA PHE A 3 0.88 -17.07 -1.39
C PHE A 3 2.25 -17.47 -1.98
N VAL A 4 3.34 -16.93 -1.42
CA VAL A 4 4.71 -17.28 -1.85
C VAL A 4 5.07 -18.71 -1.45
N ASP A 5 4.64 -19.17 -0.27
CA ASP A 5 4.82 -20.57 0.15
C ASP A 5 4.08 -21.52 -0.81
N PHE A 6 2.86 -21.15 -1.20
CA PHE A 6 2.10 -21.90 -2.20
C PHE A 6 2.81 -22.04 -3.53
N LEU A 7 3.36 -20.95 -4.06
CA LEU A 7 4.12 -21.01 -5.31
C LEU A 7 5.35 -21.92 -5.18
N SER A 8 6.08 -21.80 -4.07
CA SER A 8 7.25 -22.62 -3.78
C SER A 8 6.91 -24.11 -3.70
N GLU A 9 5.89 -24.48 -2.92
CA GLU A 9 5.42 -25.86 -2.78
C GLU A 9 4.89 -26.44 -4.10
N ALA A 10 4.30 -25.60 -4.95
CA ALA A 10 3.86 -25.97 -6.29
C ALA A 10 5.00 -26.04 -7.34
N GLY A 11 6.26 -25.86 -6.91
CA GLY A 11 7.45 -25.89 -7.77
C GLY A 11 7.55 -24.70 -8.73
N GLN A 12 6.79 -23.63 -8.50
CA GLN A 12 6.86 -22.42 -9.32
C GLN A 12 8.09 -21.61 -8.92
N SER A 13 8.81 -21.10 -9.93
CA SER A 13 10.00 -20.26 -9.73
C SER A 13 9.81 -18.81 -10.21
N TYR A 14 8.64 -18.48 -10.75
CA TYR A 14 8.32 -17.17 -11.30
C TYR A 14 6.94 -16.70 -10.83
N TRP A 15 6.84 -15.42 -10.45
CA TRP A 15 5.59 -14.74 -10.18
C TRP A 15 5.51 -13.48 -11.04
N GLN A 16 4.53 -13.44 -11.94
CA GLN A 16 4.27 -12.27 -12.77
C GLN A 16 3.22 -11.37 -12.11
N ILE A 17 3.48 -10.07 -12.11
CA ILE A 17 2.58 -9.03 -11.61
C ILE A 17 2.28 -7.98 -12.68
N LEU A 18 1.17 -7.25 -12.48
CA LEU A 18 0.88 -6.03 -13.23
C LEU A 18 1.71 -4.86 -12.67
N PRO A 19 1.80 -3.72 -13.39
CA PRO A 19 2.46 -2.54 -12.85
C PRO A 19 1.90 -2.13 -11.48
N ILE A 20 2.80 -1.74 -10.58
CA ILE A 20 2.50 -1.45 -9.16
C ILE A 20 2.43 0.05 -8.85
N GLY A 21 2.34 0.88 -9.88
CA GLY A 21 2.28 2.34 -9.73
C GLY A 21 0.93 2.84 -9.22
N PRO A 22 0.86 4.08 -8.68
CA PRO A 22 -0.39 4.67 -8.22
C PRO A 22 -1.36 4.83 -9.39
N THR A 23 -2.54 4.22 -9.28
CA THR A 23 -3.55 4.24 -10.35
C THR A 23 -4.45 5.48 -10.25
N ASN A 24 -4.87 6.00 -11.40
CA ASN A 24 -5.89 7.05 -11.47
C ASN A 24 -7.31 6.53 -11.10
N GLU A 25 -8.34 7.36 -11.28
CA GLU A 25 -9.74 7.00 -10.96
C GLU A 25 -10.26 5.77 -11.73
N SER A 26 -9.70 5.44 -12.90
CA SER A 26 -10.03 4.21 -13.62
C SER A 26 -9.56 2.94 -12.90
N SER A 27 -8.63 3.10 -11.95
CA SER A 27 -7.99 2.02 -11.19
C SER A 27 -7.24 1.01 -12.05
N SER A 28 -6.92 1.36 -13.31
CA SER A 28 -6.10 0.55 -14.20
C SER A 28 -4.61 0.67 -13.82
N PRO A 29 -3.88 -0.44 -13.66
CA PRO A 29 -2.45 -0.41 -13.37
C PRO A 29 -1.61 0.17 -14.51
N TYR A 30 -2.16 0.24 -15.72
CA TYR A 30 -1.52 0.84 -16.89
C TYR A 30 -1.80 2.34 -17.05
N GLN A 31 -2.63 2.92 -16.18
CA GLN A 31 -2.94 4.35 -16.16
C GLN A 31 -2.48 4.97 -14.84
N SER A 32 -1.16 5.03 -14.69
CA SER A 32 -0.52 5.52 -13.47
C SER A 32 -0.14 7.00 -13.54
N TYR A 33 -0.14 7.66 -12.38
CA TYR A 33 0.39 9.02 -12.22
C TYR A 33 1.92 9.08 -12.24
N SER A 34 2.60 7.96 -12.01
CA SER A 34 4.06 7.90 -11.94
C SER A 34 4.55 6.53 -12.40
N THR A 35 5.67 6.51 -13.13
CA THR A 35 6.38 5.27 -13.50
C THR A 35 7.30 4.76 -12.40
N PHE A 36 7.54 5.56 -11.34
CA PHE A 36 8.51 5.26 -10.29
C PHE A 36 7.83 4.99 -8.94
N ALA A 37 6.81 5.76 -8.59
CA ALA A 37 6.16 5.63 -7.29
C ALA A 37 5.42 4.28 -7.15
N GLY A 38 5.40 3.73 -5.94
CA GLY A 38 4.55 2.60 -5.59
C GLY A 38 3.11 3.03 -5.29
N ASN A 39 2.15 2.13 -5.50
CA ASN A 39 0.74 2.36 -5.18
C ASN A 39 0.49 2.25 -3.66
N PRO A 40 0.09 3.33 -2.96
CA PRO A 40 -0.18 3.27 -1.52
C PRO A 40 -1.31 2.30 -1.16
N LEU A 41 -2.16 1.93 -2.13
CA LEU A 41 -3.22 0.95 -1.93
C LEU A 41 -2.71 -0.48 -1.65
N LEU A 42 -1.42 -0.73 -1.84
CA LEU A 42 -0.79 -2.04 -1.63
C LEU A 42 -0.05 -2.18 -0.29
N ILE A 43 0.01 -1.12 0.53
CA ILE A 43 0.67 -1.16 1.85
C ILE A 43 -0.09 -2.14 2.77
N ASP A 44 0.62 -2.96 3.53
CA ASP A 44 -0.02 -3.85 4.50
C ASP A 44 -0.49 -3.07 5.74
N LEU A 45 -1.79 -3.15 6.05
CA LEU A 45 -2.35 -2.48 7.21
C LEU A 45 -2.09 -3.26 8.50
N ASP A 46 -1.94 -4.58 8.42
CA ASP A 46 -1.67 -5.42 9.58
C ASP A 46 -0.25 -5.18 10.09
N GLU A 47 0.71 -4.95 9.18
CA GLU A 47 2.06 -4.50 9.53
C GLU A 47 2.03 -3.18 10.30
N LEU A 48 1.28 -2.18 9.82
CA LEU A 48 1.11 -0.90 10.51
C LEU A 48 0.43 -1.05 11.88
N VAL A 49 -0.49 -2.00 12.04
CA VAL A 49 -1.07 -2.34 13.34
C VAL A 49 -0.03 -2.96 14.26
N SER A 50 0.79 -3.88 13.75
CA SER A 50 1.84 -4.55 14.52
C SER A 50 2.92 -3.57 15.01
N GLU A 51 3.21 -2.53 14.23
CA GLU A 51 4.12 -1.44 14.58
C GLU A 51 3.48 -0.41 15.54
N GLY A 52 2.19 -0.53 15.85
CA GLY A 52 1.46 0.41 16.70
C GLY A 52 1.15 1.75 16.02
N LEU A 53 1.30 1.83 14.70
CA LEU A 53 0.93 3.01 13.91
C LEU A 53 -0.58 3.07 13.64
N LEU A 54 -1.24 1.92 13.63
CA LEU A 54 -2.69 1.79 13.59
C LEU A 54 -3.19 0.90 14.73
N LYS A 55 -4.47 1.02 15.06
CA LYS A 55 -5.18 0.04 15.90
C LYS A 55 -6.01 -0.86 14.99
N ALA A 56 -6.10 -2.15 15.32
CA ALA A 56 -6.96 -3.10 14.60
C ALA A 56 -8.41 -2.59 14.47
N SER A 57 -8.95 -2.00 15.55
CA SER A 57 -10.32 -1.44 15.54
C SER A 57 -10.52 -0.33 14.50
N GLU A 58 -9.49 0.45 14.17
CA GLU A 58 -9.59 1.49 13.14
C GLU A 58 -9.71 0.88 11.74
N VAL A 59 -9.07 -0.27 11.51
CA VAL A 59 -9.13 -1.01 10.24
C VAL A 59 -10.48 -1.70 10.10
N ASP A 60 -11.00 -2.27 11.20
CA ASP A 60 -12.29 -2.98 11.25
C ASP A 60 -13.50 -2.05 11.01
N GLU A 61 -13.37 -0.76 11.32
CA GLU A 61 -14.42 0.25 11.11
C GLU A 61 -14.59 0.66 9.63
N ILE A 62 -13.64 0.33 8.76
CA ILE A 62 -13.70 0.68 7.34
C ILE A 62 -14.62 -0.28 6.58
N ASP A 63 -15.56 0.29 5.82
CA ASP A 63 -16.31 -0.45 4.80
C ASP A 63 -15.42 -0.72 3.58
N TRP A 64 -14.91 -1.95 3.49
CA TRP A 64 -14.06 -2.41 2.38
C TRP A 64 -14.83 -2.85 1.13
N GLY A 65 -16.16 -2.79 1.17
CA GLY A 65 -17.03 -3.46 0.21
C GLY A 65 -17.54 -4.81 0.73
N SER A 66 -18.60 -5.32 0.10
CA SER A 66 -19.30 -6.53 0.54
C SER A 66 -19.10 -7.74 -0.37
N ASP A 67 -18.53 -7.55 -1.57
CA ASP A 67 -18.29 -8.63 -2.53
C ASP A 67 -16.83 -9.12 -2.39
N PRO A 68 -16.59 -10.35 -1.90
CA PRO A 68 -15.23 -10.86 -1.73
C PRO A 68 -14.52 -11.18 -3.06
N THR A 69 -15.24 -11.19 -4.18
CA THR A 69 -14.67 -11.52 -5.51
C THR A 69 -14.29 -10.29 -6.32
N ARG A 70 -14.63 -9.09 -5.83
CA ARG A 70 -14.42 -7.82 -6.56
C ARG A 70 -13.97 -6.72 -5.62
N VAL A 71 -12.94 -5.99 -6.05
CA VAL A 71 -12.45 -4.81 -5.31
C VAL A 71 -13.35 -3.60 -5.60
N ASP A 72 -13.93 -3.00 -4.57
CA ASP A 72 -14.52 -1.67 -4.64
C ASP A 72 -13.42 -0.61 -4.44
N PHE A 73 -12.78 -0.22 -5.54
CA PHE A 73 -11.65 0.72 -5.52
C PHE A 73 -12.00 2.08 -4.90
N LYS A 74 -13.26 2.53 -4.98
CA LYS A 74 -13.67 3.80 -4.40
C LYS A 74 -13.62 3.72 -2.87
N LYS A 75 -14.20 2.66 -2.30
CA LYS A 75 -14.17 2.40 -0.86
C LYS A 75 -12.75 2.15 -0.36
N VAL A 76 -12.01 1.29 -1.04
CA VAL A 76 -10.60 0.98 -0.68
C VAL A 76 -9.74 2.24 -0.69
N ARG A 77 -9.84 3.09 -1.72
CA ARG A 77 -9.09 4.35 -1.80
C ARG A 77 -9.44 5.28 -0.65
N ALA A 78 -10.73 5.45 -0.33
CA ALA A 78 -11.16 6.30 0.77
C ALA A 78 -10.67 5.79 2.13
N GLY A 79 -10.89 4.50 2.42
CA GLY A 79 -10.47 3.86 3.67
C GLY A 79 -8.96 3.89 3.88
N ARG A 80 -8.18 3.50 2.86
CA ARG A 80 -6.72 3.53 2.93
C ARG A 80 -6.17 4.95 3.05
N SER A 81 -6.73 5.92 2.33
CA SER A 81 -6.29 7.33 2.47
C SER A 81 -6.47 7.84 3.89
N HIS A 82 -7.60 7.49 4.53
CA HIS A 82 -7.86 7.83 5.93
C HIS A 82 -6.85 7.16 6.88
N LEU A 83 -6.69 5.84 6.80
CA LEU A 83 -5.82 5.09 7.69
C LEU A 83 -4.34 5.44 7.52
N LEU A 84 -3.84 5.52 6.28
CA LEU A 84 -2.45 5.86 6.02
C LEU A 84 -2.11 7.29 6.48
N ARG A 85 -3.08 8.22 6.46
CA ARG A 85 -2.90 9.55 7.04
C ARG A 85 -2.75 9.49 8.57
N SER A 86 -3.53 8.66 9.24
CA SER A 86 -3.43 8.44 10.69
C SER A 86 -2.09 7.78 11.07
N ALA A 87 -1.65 6.77 10.32
CA ALA A 87 -0.34 6.13 10.50
C ALA A 87 0.81 7.14 10.32
N TYR A 88 0.75 7.96 9.27
CA TYR A 88 1.70 9.07 9.04
C TYR A 88 1.75 10.01 10.24
N GLN A 89 0.60 10.47 10.75
CA GLN A 89 0.55 11.40 11.89
C GLN A 89 1.21 10.85 13.15
N ARG A 90 1.19 9.53 13.36
CA ARG A 90 1.77 8.87 14.54
C ARG A 90 3.24 8.53 14.36
N GLY A 91 3.62 8.07 13.17
CA GLY A 91 4.98 7.56 12.91
C GLY A 91 5.97 8.60 12.41
N TYR A 92 5.52 9.64 11.71
CA TYR A 92 6.40 10.52 10.92
C TYR A 92 7.50 11.19 11.75
N ALA A 93 7.15 11.73 12.92
CA ALA A 93 8.11 12.42 13.79
C ALA A 93 9.26 11.49 14.23
N GLY A 94 8.95 10.22 14.51
CA GLY A 94 9.94 9.20 14.87
C GLY A 94 10.81 8.74 13.71
N GLN A 95 10.35 8.94 12.47
CA GLN A 95 11.00 8.46 11.25
C GLN A 95 11.66 9.57 10.42
N LEU A 96 11.71 10.81 10.90
CA LEU A 96 12.22 11.98 10.15
C LEU A 96 13.57 11.73 9.47
N LYS A 97 14.53 11.10 10.17
CA LYS A 97 15.85 10.81 9.60
C LYS A 97 15.80 9.77 8.48
N ALA A 98 15.01 8.71 8.67
CA ALA A 98 14.84 7.67 7.66
C ALA A 98 14.11 8.21 6.42
N VAL A 99 13.07 9.01 6.63
CA VAL A 99 12.36 9.69 5.54
C VAL A 99 13.28 10.65 4.80
N GLN A 100 14.06 11.47 5.51
CA GLN A 100 14.98 12.39 4.87
C GLN A 100 16.03 11.65 4.02
N LYS A 101 16.60 10.56 4.56
CA LYS A 101 17.51 9.71 3.80
C LYS A 101 16.84 9.10 2.57
N PHE A 102 15.61 8.59 2.70
CA PHE A 102 14.88 8.03 1.58
C PHE A 102 14.62 9.08 0.48
N ARG A 103 14.29 10.32 0.86
CA ARG A 103 14.13 11.43 -0.09
C ARG A 103 15.42 11.76 -0.82
N GLU A 104 16.54 11.81 -0.10
CA GLU A 104 17.86 12.04 -0.71
C GLU A 104 18.24 10.91 -1.67
N ASP A 105 18.03 9.65 -1.28
CA ASP A 105 18.35 8.47 -2.09
C ASP A 105 17.45 8.37 -3.35
N ASN A 106 16.32 9.10 -3.40
CA ASN A 106 15.33 9.07 -4.48
C ASN A 106 15.04 10.45 -5.08
N ALA A 107 15.95 11.41 -4.91
CA ALA A 107 15.75 12.80 -5.31
C ALA A 107 15.47 12.98 -6.81
N ASP A 108 15.93 12.04 -7.64
CA ASP A 108 15.79 12.06 -9.11
C ASP A 108 14.34 11.92 -9.61
N TRP A 109 13.39 11.49 -8.76
CA TRP A 109 11.99 11.29 -9.18
C TRP A 109 10.95 11.70 -8.14
N LEU A 110 11.34 11.81 -6.86
CA LEU A 110 10.37 11.99 -5.78
C LEU A 110 9.89 13.44 -5.61
N GLU A 111 10.71 14.42 -6.00
CA GLU A 111 10.42 15.86 -5.84
C GLU A 111 9.90 16.54 -7.12
N ASP A 112 9.92 15.83 -8.25
CA ASP A 112 9.40 16.27 -9.55
C ASP A 112 7.86 16.37 -9.56
#